data_AF-A0A918HJF4-F1
#
_entry.id   AF-A0A918HJF4-F1
#
_cell.length_a   1.000
_cell.length_b   1.000
_cell.length_c   1.000
_cell.angle_alpha   90.00
_cell.angle_beta   90.00
_cell.angle_gamma   90.00
#
_symmetry.space_group_name_H-M   'P 1'
#
loop_
_entity.id
_entity.type
_entity.pdbx_description
1 polymer ?
#
loop_
_entity_poly.entity_id
_entity_poly.type
_entity_poly.pdbx_seq_one_letter_code
_entity_poly.pdbx_strand_id
1 'polypeptide(L)' 'MSDNTELWLIAQVAEHLGYEGPNANASARRALSRLGVKAVTHRPTDSSPRPHALYDAAAVQAAVAARPGKGVGGGRRKAS' A
#
# COMPACT_ATOMS: atom_id res chain seq x y z
N MET A 1 -0.22 26.97 2.24
CA MET A 1 0.39 25.65 2.44
C MET A 1 -0.23 24.74 1.41
N SER A 2 0.48 24.50 0.31
CA SER A 2 0.06 23.43 -0.61
C SER A 2 0.41 22.13 0.10
N ASP A 3 -0.57 21.55 0.79
CA ASP A 3 -0.48 20.16 1.24
C ASP A 3 -0.32 19.30 -0.01
N ASN A 4 0.92 19.05 -0.38
CA ASN A 4 1.31 18.07 -1.39
C ASN A 4 1.01 16.70 -0.76
N THR A 5 -0.27 16.36 -0.65
CA THR A 5 -0.70 15.05 -0.19
C THR A 5 -0.26 14.06 -1.25
N GLU A 6 0.89 13.44 -1.03
CA GLU A 6 1.44 12.45 -1.94
C GLU A 6 0.50 11.25 -1.96
N LEU A 7 -0.08 11.00 -3.12
CA LEU A 7 -1.03 9.91 -3.31
C LEU A 7 -0.32 8.75 -3.99
N TRP A 8 -0.32 7.60 -3.32
CA TRP A 8 0.27 6.37 -3.82
C TRP A 8 -0.76 5.45 -4.44
N LEU A 9 -0.37 4.85 -5.56
CA LEU A 9 -1.04 3.68 -6.11
C LEU A 9 -0.78 2.46 -5.23
N ILE A 10 -1.67 1.47 -5.32
CA ILE A 10 -1.48 0.21 -4.60
C ILE A 10 -0.15 -0.49 -4.91
N ALA A 11 0.42 -0.27 -6.11
CA ALA A 11 1.72 -0.80 -6.51
C ALA A 11 2.87 -0.15 -5.72
N GLN A 12 2.87 1.17 -5.58
CA GLN A 12 3.85 1.90 -4.76
C GLN A 12 3.72 1.51 -3.29
N VAL A 13 2.49 1.33 -2.80
CA VAL A 13 2.27 0.82 -1.45
C VAL A 13 2.82 -0.60 -1.29
N ALA A 14 2.64 -1.47 -2.29
CA ALA A 14 3.16 -2.82 -2.26
C ALA A 14 4.69 -2.84 -2.18
N GLU A 15 5.36 -2.03 -2.99
CA GLU A 15 6.81 -1.84 -2.97
C GLU A 15 7.29 -1.32 -1.61
N HIS A 16 6.63 -0.28 -1.08
CA HIS A 16 6.95 0.28 0.23
C HIS A 16 6.82 -0.74 1.37
N LEU A 17 5.81 -1.63 1.29
CA LEU A 17 5.60 -2.71 2.26
C LEU A 17 6.49 -3.94 2.01
N GLY A 18 7.25 -3.97 0.92
CA GLY A 18 8.10 -5.10 0.53
C GLY A 18 7.33 -6.31 0.00
N TYR A 19 6.14 -6.10 -0.60
CA TYR A 19 5.39 -7.15 -1.29
C TYR A 19 5.82 -7.25 -2.75
N GLU A 20 6.17 -8.45 -3.18
CA GLU A 20 6.62 -8.73 -4.55
C GLU A 20 5.77 -9.82 -5.24
N GLY A 21 5.90 -9.90 -6.56
CA GLY A 21 5.26 -10.92 -7.39
C GLY A 21 3.87 -10.54 -7.93
N PRO A 22 3.20 -11.47 -8.63
CA PRO A 22 1.96 -11.19 -9.37
C PRO A 22 0.79 -10.76 -8.46
N ASN A 23 0.87 -11.09 -7.17
CA ASN A 23 -0.14 -10.79 -6.16
C ASN A 23 0.29 -9.71 -5.15
N ALA A 24 1.35 -8.96 -5.44
CA ALA A 24 1.86 -7.90 -4.56
C ALA A 24 0.76 -6.89 -4.19
N ASN A 25 0.04 -6.39 -5.20
CA ASN A 25 -1.05 -5.42 -5.02
C ASN A 25 -2.20 -5.95 -4.16
N ALA A 26 -2.55 -7.23 -4.32
CA ALA A 26 -3.61 -7.85 -3.52
C ALA A 26 -3.17 -8.03 -2.06
N SER A 27 -1.91 -8.39 -1.84
CA SER A 27 -1.31 -8.54 -0.51
C SER A 27 -1.23 -7.20 0.22
N ALA A 28 -0.79 -6.15 -0.47
CA ALA A 28 -0.77 -4.78 0.03
C ALA A 28 -2.17 -4.31 0.43
N ARG A 29 -3.20 -4.57 -0.40
CA ARG A 29 -4.57 -4.14 -0.11
C ARG A 29 -5.13 -4.82 1.16
N ARG A 30 -4.82 -6.12 1.35
CA ARG A 30 -5.15 -6.84 2.59
C ARG A 30 -4.40 -6.29 3.80
N ALA A 31 -3.14 -5.93 3.65
CA ALA A 31 -2.36 -5.31 4.71
C ALA A 31 -2.95 -3.96 5.13
N LEU A 32 -3.24 -3.08 4.16
CA LEU A 32 -3.88 -1.79 4.42
C LEU A 32 -5.23 -1.93 5.13
N SER A 33 -6.06 -2.89 4.71
CA SER A 33 -7.34 -3.16 5.37
C SER A 33 -7.17 -3.57 6.83
N ARG A 34 -6.12 -4.34 7.17
CA ARG A 34 -5.80 -4.71 8.57
C ARG A 34 -5.23 -3.53 9.36
N LEU A 35 -4.55 -2.61 8.68
CA LEU A 35 -4.01 -1.38 9.26
C LEU A 35 -5.08 -0.27 9.36
N GLY A 36 -6.29 -0.50 8.86
CA GLY A 36 -7.37 0.50 8.87
C GLY A 36 -7.21 1.62 7.85
N VAL A 37 -6.25 1.52 6.92
CA VAL A 37 -6.00 2.54 5.89
C VAL A 37 -6.97 2.34 4.73
N LYS A 38 -7.73 3.38 4.42
CA LYS A 38 -8.70 3.41 3.30
C LYS A 38 -8.12 4.19 2.12
N ALA A 39 -8.65 3.89 0.93
CA ALA A 39 -8.37 4.70 -0.26
C ALA A 39 -9.01 6.09 -0.10
N VAL A 40 -8.28 7.13 -0.45
CA VAL A 40 -8.74 8.52 -0.41
C VAL A 40 -9.62 8.83 -1.61
N THR A 41 -9.21 8.35 -2.78
CA THR A 41 -9.92 8.59 -4.03
C THR A 41 -9.63 7.48 -5.04
N HIS A 42 -10.39 7.47 -6.14
CA HIS A 42 -10.14 6.63 -7.29
C HIS A 42 -9.92 7.52 -8.49
N ARG A 43 -8.75 7.40 -9.14
CA ARG A 43 -8.45 8.17 -10.35
C ARG A 43 -8.00 7.25 -11.48
N PRO A 44 -8.42 7.51 -12.73
CA PRO A 44 -7.79 6.88 -13.87
C PRO A 44 -6.32 7.30 -13.91
N THR A 45 -5.46 6.39 -14.34
CA THR A 45 -4.03 6.62 -14.53
C THR A 45 -3.72 6.57 -16.02
N ASP A 46 -2.70 7.26 -16.50
CA ASP A 46 -2.31 7.17 -17.93
C ASP A 46 -2.10 5.73 -18.42
N SER A 47 -1.67 4.83 -17.53
CA SER A 47 -1.44 3.42 -17.86
C SER A 47 -2.71 2.56 -17.97
N SER A 48 -3.88 3.04 -17.54
CA SER A 48 -5.12 2.27 -17.63
C SER A 48 -6.38 3.15 -17.56
N PRO A 49 -7.37 2.90 -18.43
CA PRO A 49 -8.65 3.61 -18.37
C PRO A 49 -9.49 3.23 -17.14
N ARG A 50 -9.11 2.19 -16.40
CA ARG A 50 -9.82 1.79 -15.18
C ARG A 50 -9.37 2.69 -14.01
N PRO A 51 -10.30 3.22 -13.21
CA PRO A 51 -9.94 4.03 -12.05
C PRO A 51 -9.21 3.18 -11.00
N HIS A 52 -8.04 3.65 -10.57
CA HIS A 52 -7.21 3.03 -9.55
C HIS A 52 -7.40 3.71 -8.20
N ALA A 53 -7.48 2.92 -7.14
CA ALA A 53 -7.50 3.41 -5.77
C ALA A 53 -6.17 4.08 -5.40
N LEU A 54 -6.25 5.31 -4.92
CA LEU A 54 -5.14 6.10 -4.42
C LEU A 54 -5.19 6.19 -2.90
N TYR A 55 -4.03 6.05 -2.28
CA TYR A 55 -3.84 6.03 -0.83
C TYR A 55 -2.96 7.20 -0.42
N ASP A 56 -3.25 7.82 0.72
CA ASP A 56 -2.39 8.84 1.29
C ASP A 56 -1.08 8.20 1.78
N ALA A 57 0.05 8.64 1.24
CA ALA A 57 1.37 8.12 1.59
C ALA A 57 1.68 8.30 3.08
N ALA A 58 1.37 9.47 3.66
CA ALA A 58 1.59 9.75 5.06
C ALA A 58 0.72 8.86 5.96
N ALA A 59 -0.54 8.62 5.57
CA ALA A 59 -1.42 7.70 6.31
C ALA A 59 -0.90 6.25 6.27
N VAL A 60 -0.38 5.79 5.12
CA VAL A 60 0.23 4.47 4.99
C VAL A 60 1.45 4.36 5.90
N GLN A 61 2.37 5.33 5.85
CA GLN A 61 3.59 5.34 6.66
C GLN A 61 3.26 5.36 8.16
N ALA A 62 2.33 6.22 8.58
CA ALA A 62 1.89 6.31 9.97
C ALA A 62 1.29 4.99 10.46
N ALA A 63 0.44 4.34 9.65
CA ALA A 63 -0.17 3.07 10.02
C ALA A 63 0.84 1.93 10.09
N VAL A 64 1.86 1.93 9.24
CA VAL A 64 2.98 0.96 9.30
C VAL A 64 3.81 1.18 10.57
N ALA A 65 4.12 2.44 10.90
CA ALA A 65 4.87 2.80 12.10
C ALA A 65 4.11 2.48 13.40
N ALA A 66 2.78 2.67 13.41
CA ALA A 66 1.92 2.40 14.56
C ALA A 66 1.67 0.90 14.81
N ARG A 67 2.15 0.00 13.93
CA ARG A 67 1.90 -1.44 14.04
C ARG A 67 2.65 -2.03 15.24
N PRO A 68 1.96 -2.52 16.29
CA PRO A 68 2.62 -3.06 17.48
C PRO A 68 3.31 -4.39 17.14
N GLY A 69 4.63 -4.41 17.24
CA GLY A 69 5.44 -5.62 17.06
C GLY A 69 5.41 -6.19 15.64
N LYS A 70 6.52 -6.06 14.93
CA LYS A 70 6.83 -6.91 13.77
C LYS A 70 7.11 -8.34 14.25
N GLY A 71 6.09 -9.01 14.79
CA GLY A 71 6.13 -10.43 15.07
C GLY A 71 6.31 -11.18 13.77
N VAL A 72 7.55 -11.65 13.54
CA VAL A 72 7.93 -12.88 12.85
C VAL A 72 6.75 -13.60 12.17
N GLY A 73 6.29 -13.15 10.99
CA GLY A 73 5.08 -13.72 10.41
C GLY A 73 4.56 -12.97 9.19
N GLY A 74 5.29 -13.06 8.08
CA GLY A 74 4.82 -12.50 6.81
C GLY A 74 5.82 -12.65 5.68
N GLY A 75 7.10 -12.82 6.01
CA GLY A 75 8.08 -13.33 5.07
C GLY A 75 7.88 -14.83 4.87
N ARG A 76 7.05 -15.23 3.91
CA ARG A 76 7.50 -16.35 3.08
C ARG A 76 8.56 -15.78 2.16
N ARG A 77 9.81 -15.74 2.66
CA ARG A 77 10.97 -15.81 1.75
C ARG A 77 10.75 -17.07 0.93
N LYS A 78 10.52 -16.95 -0.37
CA LYS A 78 10.64 -18.14 -1.19
C LYS A 78 12.14 -18.38 -1.37
N ALA A 79 12.56 -19.51 -0.81
CA ALA A 79 13.86 -20.10 -1.00
C ALA A 79 14.06 -20.51 -2.46
N SER A 80 15.31 -20.36 -2.90
CA SER A 80 15.95 -21.02 -4.05
C SER A 80 15.46 -20.67 -5.46
#